data_AF-A0A954Q0J9-F1
#
_entry.id   AF-A0A954Q0J9-F1
#
_cell.length_a   1.000
_cell.length_b   1.000
_cell.length_c   1.000
_cell.angle_alpha   90.00
_cell.angle_beta   90.00
_cell.angle_gamma   90.00
#
_symmetry.space_group_name_H-M   'P 1'
#
loop_
_entity.id
_entity.type
_entity.pdbx_description
1 polymer ?
#
loop_
_entity_poly.entity_id
_entity_poly.type
_entity_poly.pdbx_seq_one_letter_code
_entity_poly.pdbx_strand_id
1 'polypeptide(L)'
;MPLDPLNIGPLTDAQSRFRREFTDFARLWQETKQDWRDDRARQFEHEFLSPLGPSLTRFASALAEFTETLRKSQIAIADTDQNSRELY
;
A
#
# COMPACT_ATOMS: atom_id res chain seq x y z
N MET A 1 -31.74 4.15 1.81
CA MET A 1 -31.03 2.89 1.54
C MET A 1 -29.83 2.86 2.48
N PRO A 2 -29.63 1.80 3.28
CA PRO A 2 -28.35 1.60 3.93
C PRO A 2 -27.27 1.53 2.85
N LEU A 3 -26.20 2.32 2.98
CA LEU A 3 -25.06 2.23 2.08
C LEU A 3 -24.35 0.92 2.39
N ASP A 4 -24.13 0.09 1.37
CA ASP A 4 -23.31 -1.10 1.54
C ASP A 4 -21.91 -0.69 2.01
N PRO A 5 -21.35 -1.36 3.04
CA PRO A 5 -20.02 -1.06 3.53
C PRO A 5 -19.01 -1.17 2.37
N LEU A 6 -18.21 -0.13 2.17
CA LEU A 6 -17.19 -0.11 1.15
C LEU A 6 -16.23 -1.28 1.37
N ASN A 7 -16.12 -2.16 0.37
CA ASN A 7 -15.20 -3.29 0.42
C ASN A 7 -13.74 -2.80 0.35
N ILE A 8 -13.03 -2.87 1.48
CA ILE A 8 -11.62 -2.46 1.62
C ILE A 8 -10.66 -3.58 1.16
N GLY A 9 -11.14 -4.82 1.03
CA GLY A 9 -10.33 -5.98 0.66
C GLY A 9 -9.43 -5.78 -0.58
N PRO A 10 -9.96 -5.24 -1.70
CA PRO A 10 -9.15 -4.97 -2.89
C PRO A 10 -7.98 -4.00 -2.64
N LEU A 11 -8.13 -3.01 -1.74
CA LEU A 11 -7.08 -2.05 -1.40
C LEU A 11 -5.97 -2.72 -0.57
N THR A 12 -6.34 -3.54 0.40
CA THR A 12 -5.38 -4.30 1.22
C THR A 12 -4.65 -5.38 0.41
N ASP A 13 -5.35 -5.99 -0.55
CA ASP A 13 -4.77 -6.97 -1.48
C ASP A 13 -3.78 -6.29 -2.42
N ALA A 14 -4.12 -5.13 -2.97
CA ALA A 14 -3.22 -4.33 -3.79
C ALA A 14 -1.95 -3.94 -3.01
N GLN A 15 -2.09 -3.49 -1.76
CA GLN A 15 -0.95 -3.19 -0.88
C GLN A 15 -0.01 -4.40 -0.71
N SER A 16 -0.59 -5.57 -0.46
CA SER A 16 0.15 -6.83 -0.28
C SER A 16 0.89 -7.24 -1.56
N ARG A 17 0.26 -7.07 -2.72
CA ARG A 17 0.87 -7.29 -4.04
C ARG A 17 2.06 -6.35 -4.26
N PHE A 18 1.89 -5.04 -4.08
CA PHE A 18 2.98 -4.07 -4.26
C PHE A 18 4.20 -4.40 -3.39
N ARG A 19 3.99 -4.80 -2.14
CA ARG A 19 5.09 -5.20 -1.24
C ARG A 19 5.83 -6.44 -1.74
N ARG A 20 5.09 -7.43 -2.24
CA ARG A 20 5.68 -8.66 -2.80
C ARG A 20 6.49 -8.36 -4.05
N GLU A 21 5.89 -7.69 -5.03
CA GLU A 21 6.54 -7.34 -6.30
C GLU A 21 7.83 -6.54 -6.06
N PHE A 22 7.83 -5.61 -5.10
CA PHE A 22 9.05 -4.89 -4.76
C PHE A 22 10.12 -5.78 -4.11
N THR A 23 9.72 -6.72 -3.25
CA THR A 23 10.66 -7.67 -2.63
C THR A 23 11.31 -8.55 -3.69
N ASP A 24 10.52 -9.03 -4.64
CA ASP A 24 10.97 -9.86 -5.74
C ASP A 24 11.91 -9.07 -6.67
N PHE A 25 11.54 -7.83 -6.98
CA PHE A 25 12.41 -6.89 -7.70
C PHE A 25 13.75 -6.65 -6.98
N ALA A 26 13.72 -6.42 -5.67
CA ALA A 26 14.94 -6.20 -4.89
C ALA A 26 15.86 -7.43 -4.91
N ARG A 27 15.29 -8.64 -4.87
CA ARG A 27 16.05 -9.89 -5.03
C ARG A 27 16.68 -9.99 -6.42
N LEU A 28 15.90 -9.77 -7.47
CA LEU A 28 16.38 -9.78 -8.85
C LEU A 28 17.53 -8.79 -9.06
N TRP A 29 17.46 -7.62 -8.42
CA TRP A 29 18.54 -6.65 -8.46
C TRP A 29 19.82 -7.16 -7.76
N GLN A 30 19.71 -7.81 -6.59
CA GLN A 30 20.89 -8.39 -5.94
C GLN A 30 21.53 -9.50 -6.80
N GLU A 31 20.72 -10.30 -7.48
CA GLU A 31 21.20 -11.32 -8.42
C GLU A 31 21.91 -10.67 -9.62
N THR A 32 21.27 -9.67 -10.24
CA THR A 32 21.85 -8.92 -11.37
C THR A 32 23.20 -8.29 -11.02
N LYS A 33 23.36 -7.76 -9.80
CA LYS A 33 24.64 -7.20 -9.32
C LYS A 33 25.78 -8.22 -9.20
N GLN A 34 25.48 -9.52 -9.23
CA GLN A 34 26.53 -10.53 -9.25
C GLN A 34 27.29 -10.51 -10.57
N ASP A 35 26.60 -10.20 -11.67
CA ASP A 35 27.15 -10.20 -13.03
C ASP A 35 27.43 -8.78 -13.54
N TRP A 36 26.57 -7.81 -13.20
CA TRP A 36 26.69 -6.42 -13.63
C TRP A 36 27.32 -5.54 -12.54
N ARG A 37 28.64 -5.32 -12.64
CA ARG A 37 29.48 -4.68 -11.61
C ARG A 37 30.22 -3.42 -12.06
N ASP A 38 29.83 -2.85 -13.18
CA ASP A 38 30.50 -1.67 -13.75
C ASP A 38 29.91 -0.35 -13.19
N ASP A 39 30.45 0.77 -13.68
CA ASP A 39 29.95 2.11 -13.31
C ASP A 39 28.51 2.37 -13.74
N ARG A 40 28.03 1.71 -14.80
CA ARG A 40 26.64 1.86 -15.26
C ARG A 40 25.67 1.20 -14.30
N ALA A 41 26.04 0.06 -13.70
CA ALA A 41 25.26 -0.57 -12.65
C ALA A 41 25.12 0.34 -11.43
N ARG A 42 26.21 1.01 -11.02
CA ARG A 42 26.20 1.99 -9.92
C ARG A 42 25.30 3.18 -10.23
N GLN A 43 25.40 3.72 -11.44
CA GLN A 43 24.57 4.84 -11.87
C GLN A 43 23.10 4.46 -11.93
N PHE A 44 22.77 3.26 -12.42
CA PHE A 44 21.40 2.75 -12.42
C PHE A 44 20.82 2.63 -11.01
N GLU A 45 21.58 2.06 -10.07
CA GLU A 45 21.15 1.96 -8.66
C GLU A 45 20.92 3.34 -8.03
N HIS A 46 21.80 4.29 -8.34
CA HIS A 46 21.69 5.64 -7.81
C HIS A 46 20.49 6.41 -8.38
N GLU A 47 20.31 6.41 -9.69
CA GLU A 47 19.30 7.21 -10.38
C GLU A 47 17.90 6.60 -10.24
N PHE A 48 17.77 5.27 -10.36
CA PHE A 48 16.47 4.62 -10.46
C PHE A 48 16.06 3.90 -9.17
N LEU A 49 16.99 3.25 -8.47
CA LEU A 49 16.63 2.35 -7.37
C LEU A 49 16.65 3.00 -5.99
N SER A 50 17.58 3.92 -5.76
CA SER A 50 17.70 4.68 -4.51
C SER A 50 16.39 5.36 -4.08
N PRO A 51 15.59 5.99 -4.96
CA PRO A 51 14.32 6.60 -4.55
C PRO A 51 13.18 5.61 -4.33
N LEU A 52 13.25 4.39 -4.90
CA LEU A 52 12.12 3.45 -4.89
C LEU A 52 11.80 2.92 -3.49
N GLY A 53 12.82 2.49 -2.74
CA GLY A 53 12.63 1.95 -1.39
C GLY A 53 11.89 2.90 -0.44
N PRO A 54 12.41 4.12 -0.22
CA PRO A 54 11.74 5.13 0.61
C PRO A 54 10.34 5.49 0.09
N SER A 55 10.14 5.55 -1.22
CA SER A 55 8.85 5.88 -1.82
C SER A 55 7.80 4.80 -1.58
N LEU A 56 8.18 3.54 -1.62
CA LEU A 56 7.28 2.42 -1.32
C LEU A 56 6.92 2.35 0.16
N THR A 57 7.86 2.63 1.06
CA THR A 57 7.55 2.74 2.49
C THR A 57 6.52 3.84 2.73
N ARG A 58 6.72 5.03 2.14
CA ARG A 58 5.76 6.14 2.25
C ARG A 58 4.40 5.78 1.67
N PHE A 59 4.37 5.14 0.50
CA PHE A 59 3.14 4.69 -0.15
C PHE A 59 2.39 3.67 0.71
N ALA A 60 3.09 2.67 1.26
CA ALA A 60 2.49 1.66 2.12
C ALA A 60 1.88 2.27 3.40
N SER A 61 2.56 3.24 4.01
CA SER A 61 2.03 3.96 5.17
C SER A 61 0.79 4.78 4.82
N ALA A 62 0.85 5.57 3.74
CA ALA A 62 -0.29 6.38 3.30
C ALA A 62 -1.51 5.53 2.94
N LEU A 63 -1.30 4.37 2.31
CA LEU A 63 -2.38 3.44 2.00
C LEU A 63 -2.98 2.81 3.26
N ALA A 64 -2.15 2.45 4.24
CA ALA A 64 -2.63 1.95 5.53
C ALA A 64 -3.49 3.00 6.25
N GLU A 65 -3.02 4.24 6.33
CA GLU A 65 -3.78 5.37 6.92
C GLU A 65 -5.11 5.61 6.20
N PHE A 66 -5.10 5.56 4.87
CA PHE A 66 -6.30 5.68 4.05
C PHE A 66 -7.32 4.57 4.35
N THR A 67 -6.88 3.32 4.36
CA THR A 67 -7.76 2.17 4.65
C THR A 67 -8.35 2.23 6.07
N GLU A 68 -7.56 2.65 7.05
CA GLU A 68 -8.05 2.80 8.43
C GLU A 68 -9.05 3.96 8.56
N THR A 69 -8.81 5.06 7.86
CA THR A 69 -9.77 6.18 7.81
C THR A 69 -11.10 5.73 7.21
N LEU A 70 -11.07 4.99 6.11
CA LEU A 70 -12.28 4.41 5.52
C LEU A 70 -13.02 3.47 6.49
N ARG A 71 -12.28 2.61 7.20
CA ARG A 71 -12.86 1.69 8.19
C ARG A 71 -13.54 2.45 9.33
N LYS A 72 -12.88 3.46 9.89
CA LYS A 72 -13.44 4.31 10.96
C LYS A 72 -14.69 5.05 10.51
N SER A 73 -14.67 5.63 9.31
CA SER A 73 -15.83 6.33 8.74
C SER A 73 -17.02 5.41 8.54
N GLN A 74 -16.80 4.17 8.06
CA GLN A 74 -17.88 3.20 7.91
C GLN A 74 -18.53 2.82 9.26
N ILE A 75 -17.72 2.62 10.30
CA ILE A 75 -18.21 2.34 11.65
C ILE A 75 -19.06 3.52 12.15
N ALA A 76 -18.55 4.75 12.05
CA ALA A 76 -19.26 5.94 12.51
C ALA A 76 -20.61 6.15 11.79
N ILE A 77 -20.68 5.85 10.48
CA ILE A 77 -21.92 5.92 9.70
C ILE A 77 -22.91 4.84 10.17
N ALA A 78 -22.44 3.61 10.36
CA ALA A 78 -23.29 2.49 10.81
C ALA A 78 -23.85 2.73 12.23
N ASP A 79 -23.02 3.22 13.15
CA ASP A 79 -23.42 3.54 14.52
C ASP A 79 -24.48 4.66 14.53
N THR A 80 -24.35 5.66 13.65
CA THR A 80 -25.33 6.74 13.51
C THR A 80 -26.68 6.23 12.98
N ASP A 81 -26.67 5.31 12.01
CA ASP A 81 -27.90 4.72 11.46
C ASP A 81 -28.60 3.81 12.49
N GLN A 82 -27.85 3.06 13.30
CA GLN A 82 -28.41 2.28 14.40
C GLN A 82 -29.06 3.16 15.47
N ASN A 83 -28.34 4.18 15.96
CA ASN A 83 -28.84 5.06 17.01
C ASN A 83 -30.07 5.86 16.55
N SER A 84 -30.14 6.22 15.26
CA SER A 84 -31.31 6.89 14.67
C SER A 84 -32.55 6.00 14.58
N ARG A 85 -32.37 4.67 14.47
CA ARG A 85 -33.48 3.69 14.42
C ARG A 85 -34.01 3.30 15.80
N GLU A 86 -33.22 3.45 16.86
CA GLU A 86 -33.66 3.19 18.24
C GLU A 86 -34.47 4.35 18.85
N LEU A 87 -34.35 5.55 18.26
CA LEU A 87 -35.03 6.77 18.70
C LEU A 87 -36.42 6.98 18.07
N TYR A 88 -36.86 6.09 17.19
CA TYR A 88 -38.18 6.10 16.52
C TYR A 88 -38.90 4.76 16.71
#